data_AF-A0AAU8FRL3-F1
#
_entry.id   AF-A0AAU8FRL3-F1
#
_cell.length_a   1.000
_cell.length_b   1.000
_cell.length_c   1.000
_cell.angle_alpha   90.00
_cell.angle_beta   90.00
_cell.angle_gamma   90.00
#
_symmetry.space_group_name_H-M   'P 1'
#
loop_
_entity.id
_entity.type
_entity.pdbx_description
1 polymer ?
#
loop_
_entity_poly.entity_id
_entity_poly.type
_entity_poly.pdbx_seq_one_letter_code
_entity_poly.pdbx_strand_id
1 'polypeptide(L)' 'MKTFNSVEEAFKWWLDNIYRNLPPDQKKGRLVTAWRDFTHKRGISEKRMVEILGEFGDVEVKTIVNFTPK' A
#
# COMPACT_ATOMS: atom_id res chain seq x y z
N MET A 1 -9.90 1.49 -13.08
CA MET A 1 -9.89 2.14 -11.76
C MET A 1 -10.33 1.12 -10.72
N LYS A 2 -9.57 0.93 -9.64
CA LYS A 2 -9.95 0.08 -8.51
C LYS A 2 -10.08 0.94 -7.26
N THR A 3 -11.13 0.72 -6.49
CA THR A 3 -11.38 1.40 -5.22
C THR A 3 -11.21 0.42 -4.09
N PHE A 4 -10.58 0.87 -3.01
CA PHE A 4 -10.33 0.09 -1.80
C PHE A 4 -10.88 0.86 -0.60
N ASN A 5 -11.23 0.16 0.47
CA ASN A 5 -11.76 0.80 1.68
C ASN A 5 -10.67 1.42 2.55
N SER A 6 -9.41 1.00 2.35
CA SER A 6 -8.24 1.53 3.06
C SER A 6 -6.98 1.47 2.20
N VAL A 7 -5.95 2.22 2.63
CA VAL A 7 -4.60 2.15 2.04
C VAL A 7 -4.01 0.74 2.21
N GLU A 8 -4.29 0.08 3.33
CA GLU A 8 -3.80 -1.28 3.61
C GLU A 8 -4.36 -2.32 2.64
N GLU A 9 -5.65 -2.23 2.30
CA GLU A 9 -6.29 -3.10 1.31
C GLU A 9 -5.68 -2.90 -0.08
N ALA A 10 -5.47 -1.63 -0.48
CA ALA A 10 -4.80 -1.29 -1.73
C ALA A 10 -3.36 -1.84 -1.76
N PHE A 11 -2.64 -1.70 -0.66
CA PHE A 11 -1.26 -2.16 -0.53
C PHE A 11 -1.16 -3.69 -0.57
N LYS A 12 -2.08 -4.41 0.08
CA LYS A 12 -2.17 -5.86 -0.03
C LYS A 12 -2.43 -6.31 -1.46
N TRP A 13 -3.38 -5.66 -2.14
CA TRP A 13 -3.65 -5.95 -3.54
C TRP A 13 -2.41 -5.71 -4.43
N TRP A 14 -1.69 -4.61 -4.19
CA TRP A 14 -0.42 -4.35 -4.88
C TRP A 14 0.61 -5.45 -4.62
N LEU A 15 0.72 -5.95 -3.39
CA LEU A 15 1.64 -7.05 -3.06
C LEU A 15 1.32 -8.33 -3.86
N ASP A 16 0.05 -8.70 -3.92
CA ASP A 16 -0.40 -9.94 -4.55
C ASP A 16 -0.37 -9.90 -6.08
N ASN A 17 -0.56 -8.72 -6.69
CA ASN A 17 -0.76 -8.56 -8.13
C ASN A 17 0.43 -7.91 -8.85
N ILE A 18 1.06 -6.90 -8.24
CA ILE A 18 2.15 -6.14 -8.86
C ILE A 18 3.48 -6.64 -8.29
N TYR A 19 3.69 -6.50 -6.99
CA TYR A 19 4.96 -6.86 -6.34
C TYR A 19 5.35 -8.31 -6.62
N ARG A 20 4.41 -9.27 -6.55
CA ARG A 20 4.66 -10.68 -6.86
C ARG A 20 5.26 -10.90 -8.25
N ASN A 21 4.87 -10.09 -9.23
CA ASN A 21 5.30 -10.20 -10.63
C ASN A 21 6.50 -9.32 -10.97
N LEU A 22 7.00 -8.51 -10.03
CA LEU A 22 8.20 -7.71 -10.27
C LEU A 22 9.43 -8.61 -10.48
N PRO A 23 10.33 -8.23 -11.39
CA PRO A 23 11.56 -8.97 -11.61
C PRO A 23 12.53 -8.80 -10.42
N PRO A 24 13.46 -9.75 -10.20
CA PRO A 24 14.30 -9.80 -8.98
C PRO A 24 15.20 -8.59 -8.77
N ASP A 25 15.58 -7.91 -9.85
CA ASP A 25 16.31 -6.65 -9.87
C ASP A 25 15.52 -5.48 -9.26
N GLN A 26 14.19 -5.46 -9.44
CA GLN A 26 13.29 -4.46 -8.87
C GLN A 26 12.82 -4.81 -7.46
N LYS A 27 12.76 -6.10 -7.12
CA LYS A 27 12.45 -6.58 -5.76
C LYS A 27 13.64 -6.41 -4.81
N LYS A 28 14.08 -5.18 -4.60
CA LYS A 28 15.21 -4.85 -3.71
C LYS A 28 14.91 -3.63 -2.85
N GLY A 29 15.72 -3.46 -1.81
CA GLY A 29 15.69 -2.29 -0.93
C GLY A 29 14.30 -2.01 -0.33
N ARG A 30 13.77 -0.82 -0.64
CA ARG A 30 12.55 -0.27 -0.04
C ARG A 30 11.34 -1.19 -0.16
N LEU A 31 11.16 -1.84 -1.32
CA LEU A 31 10.00 -2.69 -1.60
C LEU A 31 10.05 -4.01 -0.82
N VAL A 32 11.22 -4.64 -0.72
CA VAL A 32 11.41 -5.87 0.07
C VAL A 32 11.19 -5.61 1.55
N THR A 33 11.73 -4.51 2.06
CA THR A 33 11.52 -4.12 3.45
C THR A 33 10.04 -3.85 3.71
N ALA A 34 9.35 -3.13 2.82
CA ALA A 34 7.91 -2.86 2.97
C ALA A 34 7.06 -4.14 2.91
N TRP A 35 7.36 -5.05 1.98
CA TRP A 35 6.73 -6.38 1.93
C TRP A 35 6.92 -7.16 3.23
N ARG A 36 8.16 -7.19 3.75
CA ARG A 36 8.49 -7.87 5.01
C ARG A 36 7.74 -7.24 6.19
N ASP A 37 7.77 -5.91 6.29
CA ASP A 37 7.17 -5.19 7.40
C ASP A 37 5.63 -5.38 7.41
N PHE A 38 5.00 -5.35 6.22
CA PHE A 38 3.58 -5.63 6.06
C PHE A 38 3.23 -7.10 6.39
N THR A 39 3.95 -8.05 5.80
CA THR A 39 3.68 -9.50 5.94
C THR A 39 3.86 -9.98 7.38
N HIS A 40 4.88 -9.47 8.08
CA HIS A 40 5.18 -9.86 9.46
C HIS A 40 4.54 -8.93 10.50
N LYS A 41 3.62 -8.03 10.10
CA LYS A 41 2.93 -7.09 10.99
C LYS A 41 3.89 -6.27 11.87
N ARG A 42 5.06 -5.90 11.33
CA ARG A 42 6.10 -5.13 12.06
C ARG A 42 5.81 -3.62 12.13
N GLY A 43 4.64 -3.21 11.65
CA GLY A 43 4.25 -1.81 11.54
C GLY A 43 4.85 -1.18 10.29
N ILE A 44 3.98 -0.80 9.36
CA ILE A 44 4.33 0.03 8.21
C ILE A 44 3.33 1.19 8.18
N SER A 45 3.82 2.41 8.02
CA SER A 45 2.96 3.59 8.00
C SER A 45 2.16 3.67 6.70
N GLU A 46 0.93 4.17 6.77
CA GLU A 46 0.11 4.44 5.58
C GLU A 46 0.83 5.35 4.59
N LYS A 47 1.55 6.38 5.08
CA LYS A 47 2.36 7.26 4.24
C LYS A 47 3.33 6.47 3.35
N ARG A 48 4.05 5.50 3.93
CA ARG A 48 5.00 4.67 3.17
C ARG A 48 4.28 3.76 2.18
N MET A 49 3.10 3.25 2.51
CA MET A 49 2.29 2.48 1.57
C MET A 49 1.84 3.33 0.38
N VAL A 50 1.34 4.55 0.63
CA VAL A 50 0.93 5.49 -0.43
C VAL A 50 2.10 5.88 -1.32
N GLU A 51 3.27 6.18 -0.74
CA GLU A 51 4.49 6.47 -1.51
C GLU A 51 4.91 5.32 -2.42
N ILE A 52 4.76 4.07 -1.97
CA ILE A 52 5.06 2.90 -2.79
C ILE A 52 3.99 2.73 -3.87
N LEU A 53 2.71 2.80 -3.53
CA LEU A 53 1.63 2.70 -4.51
C LEU A 53 1.77 3.77 -5.61
N GLY A 54 2.18 4.98 -5.24
CA GLY A 54 2.44 6.09 -6.14
C GLY A 54 3.57 5.85 -7.16
N GLU A 55 4.53 4.98 -6.86
CA GLU A 55 5.56 4.58 -7.83
C GLU A 55 5.01 3.68 -8.95
N PHE A 56 3.85 3.04 -8.73
CA PHE A 56 3.26 2.07 -9.66
C PHE A 56 1.93 2.54 -10.27
N GLY A 57 1.45 3.73 -9.92
CA GLY A 57 0.25 4.34 -10.49
C GLY A 57 -0.24 5.54 -9.71
N ASP A 58 -1.27 6.20 -10.23
CA ASP A 58 -1.91 7.32 -9.54
C ASP A 58 -2.72 6.83 -8.33
N VAL A 59 -2.47 7.46 -7.19
CA VAL A 59 -3.13 7.13 -5.91
C VAL A 59 -3.91 8.34 -5.42
N GLU A 60 -5.23 8.20 -5.33
CA GLU A 60 -6.11 9.19 -4.72
C GLU A 60 -6.67 8.62 -3.40
N VAL A 61 -6.30 9.21 -2.27
CA VAL A 61 -6.80 8.81 -0.95
C VAL A 61 -7.90 9.79 -0.53
N LYS A 62 -9.12 9.28 -0.31
CA LYS A 62 -10.27 10.06 0.19
C LYS A 62 -10.57 9.67 1.63
N THR A 63 -10.41 10.61 2.56
CA THR A 63 -10.80 10.42 3.97
C THR A 63 -12.24 10.86 4.15
N ILE A 64 -13.12 9.96 4.61
CA ILE A 64 -14.51 10.26 4.95
C ILE A 64 -14.61 10.40 6.48
N VAL A 65 -15.00 11.58 6.95
CA VAL A 65 -15.21 11.85 8.38
C VAL A 65 -16.70 12.06 8.62
N ASN A 66 -17.34 11.11 9.31
CA ASN A 66 -18.72 11.25 9.75
C ASN A 66 -18.74 11.61 11.24
N PHE A 67 -19.31 12.77 11.57
CA PHE A 67 -19.42 13.25 12.94
C PHE A 67 -20.86 13.65 13.23
N THR A 68 -21.45 13.02 14.25
CA THR A 68 -22.80 13.35 14.72
C THR A 68 -22.70 13.84 16.17
N PRO A 69 -22.83 15.16 16.43
CA PRO A 69 -22.92 15.68 17.78
C PRO A 69 -24.28 15.33 18.41
N LYS A 70 -24.33 15.34 19.75
CA LYS A 70 -25.56 15.11 20.51
C LYS A 70 -26.58 16.24 20.37
#